data_AF-C9YAP4-F1
#
_entry.id   AF-C9YAP4-F1
#
_cell.length_a   1.000
_cell.length_b   1.000
_cell.length_c   1.000
_cell.angle_alpha   90.00
_cell.angle_beta   90.00
_cell.angle_gamma   90.00
#
_symmetry.space_group_name_H-M   'P 1'
#
loop_
_entity.id
_entity.type
_entity.pdbx_description
1 polymer ?
#
loop_
_entity_poly.entity_id
_entity_poly.type
_entity_poly.pdbx_seq_one_letter_code
_entity_poly.pdbx_strand_id
1 'polypeptide(L)'
;MSGLVYSSTFAPLKPAAMSFPQPTPAVTDDAEQVRTGTFVSYPDSPFELYQPYPPAGDQPEAISQLVSGVEDGEVFQTLLGVTGSGKTFTMANVIARLGRPAIVFAPNKTLAAQLYSEFREFFPKNAVEYFVSYYDYYQPEAYVPQRDLFIEKDSAINEHIEQMRLSCTKSLLERRDVVIVATCLRSTVSANPRATIRW
;
A
#
# COMPACT_ATOMS: atom_id res chain seq x y z
N MET A 1 45.11 41.48 -39.26
CA MET A 1 44.45 40.32 -38.64
C MET A 1 45.55 39.31 -38.36
N SER A 2 46.06 39.32 -37.13
CA SER A 2 47.30 38.65 -36.74
C SER A 2 47.02 37.22 -36.27
N GLY A 3 47.78 36.26 -36.80
CA GLY A 3 47.91 34.93 -36.21
C GLY A 3 48.88 34.94 -35.03
N LEU A 4 48.71 33.99 -34.11
CA LEU A 4 49.72 33.55 -33.14
C LEU A 4 49.34 32.15 -32.62
N VAL A 5 50.29 31.24 -32.80
CA VAL A 5 50.33 29.82 -32.39
C VAL A 5 51.01 29.73 -31.02
N TYR A 6 50.56 28.89 -30.07
CA TYR A 6 51.37 28.31 -28.97
C TYR A 6 50.55 27.15 -28.32
N SER A 7 50.87 25.86 -28.55
CA SER A 7 51.92 25.01 -27.96
C SER A 7 51.71 24.66 -26.48
N SER A 8 51.35 23.39 -26.24
CA SER A 8 51.17 22.75 -24.94
C SER A 8 52.52 22.46 -24.29
N THR A 9 52.72 22.87 -23.03
CA THR A 9 53.83 22.39 -22.20
C THR A 9 53.30 21.98 -20.83
N PHE A 10 53.47 20.69 -20.56
CA PHE A 10 53.10 19.97 -19.35
C PHE A 10 54.17 20.22 -18.27
N ALA A 11 53.79 20.69 -17.09
CA ALA A 11 54.70 20.88 -15.95
C ALA A 11 54.42 19.81 -14.87
N PRO A 12 55.46 19.24 -14.22
CA PRO A 12 55.32 18.06 -13.37
C PRO A 12 54.82 18.40 -11.95
N LEU A 13 53.93 17.55 -11.43
CA LEU A 13 53.41 17.59 -10.06
C LEU A 13 54.50 17.14 -9.06
N LYS A 14 54.67 17.93 -8.00
CA LYS A 14 55.59 17.69 -6.87
C LYS A 14 54.99 16.61 -5.94
N PRO A 15 55.75 15.65 -5.40
CA PRO A 15 55.20 14.63 -4.51
C PRO A 15 54.96 15.21 -3.11
N ALA A 16 53.71 15.24 -2.66
CA ALA A 16 53.35 15.51 -1.27
C ALA A 16 53.24 14.17 -0.51
N ALA A 17 53.88 14.11 0.65
CA ALA A 17 53.98 12.92 1.49
C ALA A 17 52.62 12.32 1.85
N MET A 18 52.44 11.02 1.60
CA MET A 18 51.32 10.22 2.09
C MET A 18 51.53 9.90 3.57
N SER A 19 50.90 10.64 4.47
CA SER A 19 50.59 10.17 5.82
C SER A 19 49.17 9.63 5.83
N PHE A 20 49.02 8.30 5.91
CA PHE A 20 47.73 7.64 6.04
C PHE A 20 47.15 7.94 7.44
N PRO A 21 45.96 8.56 7.55
CA PRO A 21 45.23 8.62 8.81
C PRO A 21 44.78 7.22 9.23
N GLN A 22 44.96 6.91 10.52
CA GLN A 22 44.54 5.68 11.18
C GLN A 22 43.02 5.44 11.02
N PRO A 23 42.56 4.17 10.96
CA PRO A 23 41.13 3.87 10.87
C PRO A 23 40.41 4.36 12.13
N THR A 24 39.62 5.41 11.97
CA THR A 24 38.62 5.86 12.95
C THR A 24 37.42 4.89 12.82
N PRO A 25 36.74 4.51 13.91
CA PRO A 25 35.83 3.37 13.91
C PRO A 25 34.68 3.59 12.92
N ALA A 26 34.23 2.49 12.32
CA ALA A 26 33.15 2.42 11.36
C ALA A 26 31.99 3.33 11.78
N VAL A 27 31.78 4.39 11.02
CA VAL A 27 30.47 5.02 10.92
C VAL A 27 29.61 4.01 10.18
N THR A 28 29.00 3.10 10.93
CA THR A 28 27.77 2.45 10.49
C THR A 28 26.76 3.58 10.35
N ASP A 29 26.65 4.10 9.13
CA ASP A 29 25.53 4.90 8.68
C ASP A 29 24.33 3.94 8.52
N ASP A 30 23.94 3.33 9.64
CA ASP A 30 22.65 2.68 9.75
C ASP A 30 21.66 3.82 9.92
N ALA A 31 21.07 4.19 8.80
CA ALA A 31 19.95 5.10 8.68
C ALA A 31 18.70 4.51 9.37
N GLU A 32 18.78 4.33 10.68
CA GLU A 32 17.62 4.09 11.52
C GLU A 32 17.01 5.45 11.85
N GLN A 33 16.28 5.99 10.88
CA GLN A 33 15.33 7.06 11.14
C GLN A 33 14.30 6.52 12.12
N VAL A 34 14.54 6.72 13.41
CA VAL A 34 13.61 6.41 14.49
C VAL A 34 12.32 7.17 14.19
N ARG A 35 11.33 6.45 13.64
CA ARG A 35 10.00 7.00 13.36
C ARG A 35 9.34 7.24 14.73
N THR A 36 9.40 8.46 15.23
CA THR A 36 8.84 8.89 16.51
C THR A 36 7.31 8.96 16.43
N GLY A 37 6.65 7.82 16.28
CA GLY A 37 5.19 7.70 16.25
C GLY A 37 4.67 7.03 17.52
N THR A 38 3.45 7.41 17.92
CA THR A 38 2.79 6.87 19.10
C THR A 38 1.91 5.70 18.68
N PHE A 39 2.00 4.58 19.40
CA PHE A 39 1.03 3.48 19.25
C PHE A 39 -0.23 3.82 20.05
N VAL A 40 -1.37 3.82 19.38
CA VAL A 40 -2.68 3.99 20.00
C VAL A 40 -3.42 2.66 19.94
N SER A 41 -3.76 2.14 21.10
CA SER A 41 -4.67 1.01 21.27
C SER A 41 -5.95 1.49 21.95
N TYR A 42 -7.07 0.83 21.63
CA TYR A 42 -8.36 1.08 22.28
C TYR A 42 -8.75 -0.15 23.10
N PRO A 43 -9.40 0.01 24.28
CA PRO A 43 -9.66 -1.10 25.21
C PRO A 43 -10.42 -2.28 24.61
N ASP A 44 -11.32 -2.00 23.67
CA ASP A 44 -12.20 -2.99 23.03
C ASP A 44 -11.75 -3.35 21.59
N SER A 45 -10.57 -2.90 21.17
CA SER A 45 -10.09 -3.08 19.79
C SER A 45 -8.80 -3.88 19.75
N PRO A 46 -8.73 -4.96 18.93
CA PRO A 46 -7.49 -5.70 18.74
C PRO A 46 -6.51 -4.98 17.79
N PHE A 47 -6.84 -3.78 17.31
CA PHE A 47 -6.00 -2.99 16.41
C PHE A 47 -5.04 -2.08 17.18
N GLU A 48 -3.77 -2.11 16.78
CA GLU A 48 -2.74 -1.21 17.25
C GLU A 48 -2.39 -0.22 16.14
N LEU A 49 -2.94 0.99 16.24
CA LEU A 49 -2.70 2.03 15.27
C LEU A 49 -1.38 2.74 15.57
N TYR A 50 -0.46 2.68 14.64
CA TYR A 50 0.74 3.50 14.65
C TYR A 50 0.42 4.90 14.09
N GLN A 51 0.47 5.91 14.96
CA GLN A 51 0.24 7.30 14.61
C GLN A 51 1.55 8.08 14.59
N PRO A 52 2.12 8.38 13.41
CA PRO A 52 3.30 9.24 13.30
C PRO A 52 2.98 10.72 13.59
N TYR A 53 1.73 11.15 13.42
CA TYR A 53 1.23 12.49 13.72
C TYR A 53 -0.21 12.43 14.23
N PRO A 54 -0.64 13.36 15.11
CA PRO A 54 -2.02 13.42 15.57
C PRO A 54 -2.96 13.88 14.44
N PRO A 55 -4.25 13.48 14.47
CA PRO A 55 -5.24 13.96 13.52
C PRO A 55 -5.43 15.47 13.66
N ALA A 56 -5.47 16.18 12.53
CA ALA A 56 -5.53 17.64 12.49
C ALA A 56 -6.63 18.13 11.54
N GLY A 57 -7.03 19.40 11.67
CA GLY A 57 -8.09 20.01 10.88
C GLY A 57 -9.44 19.34 11.13
N ASP A 58 -10.15 18.99 10.06
CA ASP A 58 -11.49 18.38 10.11
C ASP A 58 -11.45 16.86 10.35
N GLN A 59 -10.26 16.25 10.40
CA GLN A 59 -10.11 14.80 10.58
C GLN A 59 -10.73 14.28 11.89
N PRO A 60 -10.53 14.90 13.07
CA PRO A 60 -11.08 14.39 14.33
C PRO A 60 -12.61 14.34 14.32
N GLU A 61 -13.25 15.38 13.76
CA GLU A 61 -14.70 15.46 13.65
C GLU A 61 -15.23 14.41 12.68
N ALA A 62 -14.61 14.27 11.51
CA ALA A 62 -14.98 13.24 10.53
C ALA A 62 -14.86 11.82 11.10
N ILE A 63 -13.79 11.53 11.87
CA ILE A 63 -13.63 10.23 12.54
C ILE A 63 -14.77 10.01 13.55
N SER A 64 -15.10 11.02 14.36
CA SER A 64 -16.15 10.91 15.37
C SER A 64 -17.52 10.66 14.74
N GLN A 65 -17.85 11.38 13.67
CA GLN A 65 -19.11 11.21 12.95
C GLN A 65 -19.22 9.82 12.31
N LEU A 66 -18.14 9.35 11.68
CA LEU A 66 -18.13 8.02 11.05
C LEU A 66 -18.26 6.88 12.08
N VAL A 67 -17.59 7.01 13.23
CA VAL A 67 -17.70 6.01 14.31
C VAL A 67 -19.12 5.99 14.87
N SER A 68 -19.69 7.16 15.20
CA SER A 68 -21.08 7.25 15.67
C SER A 68 -22.05 6.62 14.68
N GLY A 69 -21.94 6.96 13.38
CA GLY A 69 -22.83 6.40 12.37
C GLY A 69 -22.77 4.87 12.31
N VAL A 70 -21.58 4.27 12.48
CA VAL A 70 -21.46 2.80 12.47
C VAL A 70 -22.08 2.19 13.74
N GLU A 71 -21.93 2.84 14.89
CA GLU A 71 -22.53 2.42 16.16
C GLU A 71 -24.06 2.57 16.16
N ASP A 72 -24.56 3.62 15.51
CA ASP A 72 -25.99 3.91 15.31
C ASP A 72 -26.65 2.93 14.30
N GLY A 73 -25.85 2.11 13.61
CA GLY A 73 -26.32 1.08 12.68
C GLY A 73 -26.48 1.57 11.23
N GLU A 74 -25.91 2.72 10.87
CA GLU A 74 -25.92 3.23 9.50
C GLU A 74 -25.11 2.30 8.57
N VAL A 75 -25.79 1.78 7.55
CA VAL A 75 -25.19 0.83 6.60
C VAL A 75 -24.31 1.55 5.57
N PHE A 76 -24.67 2.78 5.19
CA PHE A 76 -23.99 3.54 4.15
C PHE A 76 -23.58 4.91 4.66
N GLN A 77 -22.29 5.19 4.60
CA GLN A 77 -21.72 6.48 4.99
C GLN A 77 -20.73 6.94 3.93
N THR A 78 -20.64 8.25 3.73
CA THR A 78 -19.77 8.85 2.71
C THR A 78 -18.81 9.82 3.37
N LEU A 79 -17.50 9.54 3.29
CA LEU A 79 -16.47 10.49 3.67
C LEU A 79 -16.17 11.42 2.48
N LEU A 80 -16.68 12.65 2.53
CA LEU A 80 -16.37 13.67 1.54
C LEU A 80 -15.08 14.38 1.95
N GLY A 81 -13.98 14.06 1.27
CA GLY A 81 -12.68 14.68 1.54
C GLY A 81 -11.96 15.10 0.26
N VAL A 82 -11.18 16.18 0.32
CA VAL A 82 -10.31 16.64 -0.78
C VAL A 82 -9.07 15.75 -0.92
N THR A 83 -8.54 15.59 -2.13
CA THR A 83 -7.30 14.82 -2.36
C THR A 83 -6.15 15.41 -1.54
N GLY A 84 -5.36 14.56 -0.87
CA GLY A 84 -4.28 15.00 0.02
C GLY A 84 -4.68 15.28 1.47
N SER A 85 -5.97 15.21 1.83
CA SER A 85 -6.44 15.43 3.21
C SER A 85 -6.15 14.28 4.19
N GLY A 86 -5.42 13.25 3.78
CA GLY A 86 -5.14 12.07 4.62
C GLY A 86 -6.35 11.15 4.84
N LYS A 87 -7.20 10.93 3.82
CA LYS A 87 -8.38 10.04 3.93
C LYS A 87 -8.04 8.64 4.44
N THR A 88 -6.92 8.06 4.01
CA THR A 88 -6.47 6.75 4.50
C THR A 88 -6.20 6.78 6.01
N PHE A 89 -5.59 7.86 6.51
CA PHE A 89 -5.33 8.05 7.93
C PHE A 89 -6.62 8.21 8.74
N THR A 90 -7.59 8.98 8.22
CA THR A 90 -8.94 9.07 8.80
C THR A 90 -9.59 7.68 8.90
N MET A 91 -9.54 6.90 7.82
CA MET A 91 -10.10 5.54 7.79
C MET A 91 -9.39 4.57 8.72
N ALA A 92 -8.05 4.64 8.82
CA ALA A 92 -7.28 3.83 9.76
C ALA A 92 -7.69 4.10 11.22
N ASN A 93 -7.94 5.37 11.57
CA ASN A 93 -8.46 5.73 12.89
C ASN A 93 -9.86 5.16 13.15
N VAL A 94 -10.74 5.21 12.15
CA VAL A 94 -12.09 4.63 12.26
C VAL A 94 -12.02 3.12 12.48
N ILE A 95 -11.21 2.40 11.70
CA ILE A 95 -11.01 0.95 11.86
C ILE A 95 -10.45 0.63 13.25
N ALA A 96 -9.44 1.38 13.69
CA ALA A 96 -8.82 1.17 14.99
C ALA A 96 -9.79 1.39 16.16
N ARG A 97 -10.70 2.37 16.06
CA ARG A 97 -11.72 2.63 17.08
C ARG A 97 -12.82 1.58 17.10
N LEU A 98 -13.30 1.17 15.92
CA LEU A 98 -14.39 0.20 15.81
C LEU A 98 -13.96 -1.22 16.20
N GLY A 99 -12.68 -1.56 16.07
CA GLY A 99 -12.19 -2.89 16.48
C GLY A 99 -12.68 -4.04 15.61
N ARG A 100 -13.14 -3.75 14.38
CA ARG A 100 -13.78 -4.73 13.48
C ARG A 100 -12.90 -5.00 12.26
N PRO A 101 -12.89 -6.24 11.75
CA PRO A 101 -12.20 -6.55 10.50
C PRO A 101 -12.81 -5.73 9.35
N ALA A 102 -11.95 -5.17 8.50
CA ALA A 102 -12.34 -4.23 7.47
C ALA A 102 -11.84 -4.68 6.09
N ILE A 103 -12.64 -4.40 5.06
CA ILE A 103 -12.24 -4.60 3.66
C ILE A 103 -12.25 -3.26 2.93
N VAL A 104 -11.15 -2.95 2.27
CA VAL A 104 -10.96 -1.73 1.50
C VAL A 104 -10.92 -2.09 0.02
N PHE A 105 -11.95 -1.66 -0.71
CA PHE A 105 -12.01 -1.88 -2.15
C PHE A 105 -11.34 -0.74 -2.92
N ALA A 106 -10.38 -1.09 -3.76
CA ALA A 106 -9.71 -0.20 -4.67
C ALA A 106 -10.12 -0.50 -6.13
N PRO A 107 -10.24 0.53 -6.99
CA PRO A 107 -10.68 0.35 -8.37
C PRO A 107 -9.60 -0.23 -9.30
N ASN A 108 -8.33 -0.15 -8.90
CA ASN A 108 -7.20 -0.65 -9.70
C ASN A 108 -6.10 -1.23 -8.81
N LYS A 109 -5.19 -2.02 -9.40
CA LYS A 109 -4.08 -2.67 -8.67
C LYS A 109 -3.06 -1.66 -8.12
N THR A 110 -2.83 -0.54 -8.81
CA THR A 110 -1.85 0.47 -8.39
C THR A 110 -2.27 1.18 -7.10
N LEU A 111 -3.52 1.66 -7.03
CA LEU A 111 -4.09 2.27 -5.83
C LEU A 111 -4.26 1.23 -4.72
N ALA A 112 -4.58 -0.02 -5.06
CA ALA A 112 -4.63 -1.10 -4.07
C ALA A 112 -3.25 -1.32 -3.42
N ALA A 113 -2.18 -1.37 -4.21
CA ALA A 113 -0.83 -1.51 -3.71
C ALA A 113 -0.43 -0.31 -2.84
N GLN A 114 -0.78 0.91 -3.27
CA GLN A 114 -0.53 2.12 -2.47
C GLN A 114 -1.26 2.07 -1.12
N LEU A 115 -2.56 1.76 -1.12
CA LEU A 115 -3.34 1.65 0.11
C LEU A 115 -2.81 0.53 0.99
N TYR A 116 -2.42 -0.62 0.42
CA TYR A 116 -1.80 -1.71 1.15
C TYR A 116 -0.52 -1.27 1.86
N SER A 117 0.37 -0.54 1.18
CA SER A 117 1.58 0.02 1.79
C SER A 117 1.24 1.01 2.91
N GLU A 118 0.31 1.95 2.68
CA GLU A 118 -0.12 2.92 3.70
C GLU A 118 -0.72 2.22 4.93
N PHE A 119 -1.60 1.25 4.75
CA PHE A 119 -2.19 0.49 5.85
C PHE A 119 -1.15 -0.35 6.60
N ARG A 120 -0.15 -0.90 5.92
CA ARG A 120 0.93 -1.65 6.57
C ARG A 120 1.82 -0.74 7.42
N GLU A 121 1.99 0.52 7.03
CA GLU A 121 2.67 1.53 7.85
C GLU A 121 1.84 1.95 9.07
N PHE A 122 0.52 2.07 8.93
CA PHE A 122 -0.38 2.39 10.05
C PHE A 122 -0.63 1.22 11.00
N PHE A 123 -0.57 -0.01 10.51
CA PHE A 123 -0.84 -1.22 11.29
C PHE A 123 0.31 -2.24 11.21
N PRO A 124 1.50 -1.92 11.74
CA PRO A 124 2.66 -2.79 11.63
C PRO A 124 2.53 -4.10 12.43
N LYS A 125 1.61 -4.17 13.40
CA LYS A 125 1.39 -5.36 14.26
C LYS A 125 0.14 -6.17 13.91
N ASN A 126 -0.75 -5.63 13.08
CA ASN A 126 -1.99 -6.30 12.68
C ASN A 126 -1.84 -6.98 11.30
N ALA A 127 -2.80 -7.84 10.97
CA ALA A 127 -2.78 -8.56 9.70
C ALA A 127 -3.34 -7.68 8.56
N VAL A 128 -2.44 -6.97 7.85
CA VAL A 128 -2.79 -6.27 6.61
C VAL A 128 -2.55 -7.21 5.44
N GLU A 129 -3.63 -7.54 4.74
CA GLU A 129 -3.66 -8.57 3.70
C GLU A 129 -4.02 -7.97 2.34
N TYR A 130 -3.47 -8.57 1.28
CA TYR A 130 -3.64 -8.09 -0.09
C TYR A 130 -4.38 -9.12 -0.95
N PHE A 131 -5.53 -8.73 -1.49
CA PHE A 131 -6.41 -9.63 -2.24
C PHE A 131 -6.72 -9.07 -3.64
N VAL A 132 -5.87 -9.41 -4.61
CA VAL A 132 -6.04 -8.98 -6.01
C VAL A 132 -6.03 -10.16 -6.96
N SER A 133 -6.38 -9.93 -8.22
CA SER A 133 -6.26 -10.94 -9.28
C SER A 133 -4.82 -11.45 -9.35
N TYR A 134 -4.66 -12.78 -9.23
CA TYR A 134 -3.38 -13.48 -9.37
C TYR A 134 -2.93 -13.61 -10.84
N TYR A 135 -3.76 -13.20 -11.79
CA TYR A 135 -3.38 -13.10 -13.20
C TYR A 135 -2.65 -11.78 -13.45
N ASP A 136 -1.41 -11.87 -13.94
CA ASP A 136 -0.65 -10.73 -14.45
C ASP A 136 -1.04 -10.42 -15.90
N TYR A 137 -1.24 -11.47 -16.68
CA TYR A 137 -1.81 -11.41 -18.02
C TYR A 137 -2.92 -12.44 -18.15
N TYR A 138 -4.05 -12.02 -18.72
CA TYR A 138 -5.17 -12.90 -19.03
C TYR A 138 -5.67 -12.59 -20.43
N GLN A 139 -5.39 -13.52 -21.35
CA GLN A 139 -5.97 -13.53 -22.68
C GLN A 139 -7.10 -14.57 -22.70
N PRO A 140 -8.37 -14.15 -22.83
CA PRO A 140 -9.46 -15.08 -22.99
C PRO A 140 -9.34 -15.78 -24.34
N GLU A 141 -9.88 -17.00 -24.39
CA GLU A 141 -10.09 -17.71 -25.65
C GLU A 141 -11.08 -16.92 -26.52
N ALA A 142 -10.71 -16.66 -27.77
CA ALA A 142 -11.54 -15.90 -28.69
C ALA A 142 -11.44 -16.45 -30.10
N TYR A 143 -12.59 -16.71 -30.71
CA TYR A 143 -12.68 -16.99 -32.14
C TYR A 143 -13.03 -15.70 -32.88
N VAL A 144 -12.23 -15.33 -33.88
CA VAL A 144 -12.43 -14.15 -34.73
C VAL A 144 -12.88 -14.62 -36.13
N PRO A 145 -14.20 -14.61 -36.43
CA PRO A 145 -14.74 -15.20 -37.67
C PRO A 145 -14.23 -14.52 -38.94
N GLN A 146 -13.93 -13.22 -38.87
CA GLN A 146 -13.46 -12.43 -40.02
C GLN A 146 -12.09 -12.86 -40.53
N ARG A 147 -11.28 -13.51 -39.70
CA ARG A 147 -9.91 -13.94 -40.02
C ARG A 147 -9.73 -15.45 -39.87
N ASP A 148 -10.80 -16.18 -39.57
CA ASP A 148 -10.76 -17.59 -39.17
C ASP A 148 -9.64 -17.88 -38.14
N LEU A 149 -9.44 -16.94 -37.22
CA LEU A 149 -8.37 -16.98 -36.24
C LEU A 149 -8.93 -17.47 -34.91
N PHE A 150 -8.41 -18.60 -34.45
CA PHE A 150 -8.61 -19.06 -33.09
C PHE A 150 -7.47 -18.54 -32.21
N ILE A 151 -7.81 -17.71 -31.24
CA ILE A 151 -6.89 -17.20 -30.23
C ILE A 151 -7.04 -18.11 -29.02
N GLU A 152 -6.02 -18.91 -28.75
CA GLU A 152 -5.96 -19.76 -27.57
C GLU A 152 -5.90 -18.92 -26.30
N LYS A 153 -6.41 -19.52 -25.21
CA LYS A 153 -6.27 -18.97 -23.87
C LYS A 153 -4.80 -18.98 -23.48
N ASP A 154 -4.28 -17.81 -23.15
CA ASP A 154 -2.97 -17.65 -22.54
C ASP A 154 -3.12 -16.90 -21.22
N SER A 155 -2.44 -17.37 -20.18
CA SER A 155 -2.49 -16.73 -18.87
C SER A 155 -1.21 -16.94 -18.09
N ALA A 156 -0.67 -15.85 -17.54
CA ALA A 156 0.44 -15.89 -16.61
C ALA A 156 -0.08 -15.67 -15.18
N ILE A 157 0.23 -16.62 -14.29
CA ILE A 157 -0.13 -16.57 -12.87
C ILE A 157 1.07 -16.08 -12.07
N ASN A 158 0.80 -15.18 -11.13
CA ASN A 158 1.78 -14.72 -10.17
C ASN A 158 1.68 -15.51 -8.86
N GLU A 159 2.62 -16.43 -8.64
CA GLU A 159 2.66 -17.29 -7.44
C GLU A 159 2.73 -16.48 -6.14
N HIS A 160 3.41 -15.33 -6.15
CA HIS A 160 3.51 -14.48 -4.97
C HIS A 160 2.14 -13.90 -4.59
N ILE A 161 1.36 -13.44 -5.57
CA ILE A 161 0.00 -12.93 -5.32
C ILE A 161 -0.94 -14.06 -4.88
N GLU A 162 -0.80 -15.25 -5.44
CA GLU A 162 -1.55 -16.42 -4.98
C GLU A 162 -1.25 -16.76 -3.52
N GLN A 163 0.03 -16.75 -3.14
CA GLN A 163 0.44 -16.95 -1.75
C GLN A 163 -0.15 -15.90 -0.81
N MET A 164 -0.16 -14.62 -1.22
CA MET A 164 -0.79 -13.54 -0.44
C MET A 164 -2.30 -13.77 -0.25
N ARG A 165 -3.01 -14.29 -1.27
CA ARG A 165 -4.44 -14.62 -1.15
C ARG A 165 -4.71 -15.77 -0.19
N LEU A 166 -3.83 -16.78 -0.19
CA LEU A 166 -3.90 -17.89 0.78
C LEU A 166 -3.66 -17.38 2.20
N SER A 167 -2.68 -16.49 2.39
CA SER A 167 -2.44 -15.80 3.67
C SER A 167 -3.68 -15.06 4.15
N CYS A 168 -4.29 -14.26 3.27
CA CYS A 168 -5.52 -13.52 3.56
C CYS A 168 -6.65 -14.41 4.09
N THR A 169 -6.90 -15.54 3.41
CA THR A 169 -7.97 -16.48 3.79
C THR A 169 -7.68 -17.12 5.15
N LYS A 170 -6.41 -17.45 5.42
CA LYS A 170 -5.96 -18.00 6.70
C LYS A 170 -6.12 -16.98 7.83
N SER A 171 -5.64 -15.75 7.62
CA SER A 171 -5.73 -14.66 8.59
C SER A 171 -7.19 -14.35 8.97
N LEU A 172 -8.11 -14.40 8.02
CA LEU A 172 -9.55 -14.19 8.27
C LEU A 172 -10.18 -15.26 9.18
N LEU A 173 -9.63 -16.47 9.19
CA LEU A 173 -10.10 -17.57 10.05
C LEU A 173 -9.42 -17.56 11.43
N GLU A 174 -8.17 -17.12 11.51
CA GLU A 174 -7.36 -17.17 12.74
C GLU A 174 -7.48 -15.90 13.60
N ARG A 175 -7.74 -14.74 12.98
CA ARG A 175 -7.63 -13.42 13.62
C ARG A 175 -8.85 -12.54 13.35
N ARG A 176 -9.13 -11.63 14.28
CA ARG A 176 -10.18 -10.59 14.12
C ARG A 176 -9.62 -9.23 13.73
N ASP A 177 -8.32 -9.03 13.86
CA ASP A 177 -7.60 -7.80 13.53
C ASP A 177 -7.04 -7.82 12.10
N VAL A 178 -7.93 -8.01 11.13
CA VAL A 178 -7.57 -8.16 9.72
C VAL A 178 -8.09 -6.97 8.91
N VAL A 179 -7.19 -6.35 8.13
CA VAL A 179 -7.54 -5.35 7.11
C VAL A 179 -7.20 -5.92 5.74
N ILE A 180 -8.19 -6.07 4.88
CA ILE A 180 -8.00 -6.64 3.54
C ILE A 180 -8.08 -5.51 2.52
N VAL A 181 -7.04 -5.32 1.73
CA VAL A 181 -7.09 -4.44 0.57
C VAL A 181 -7.39 -5.29 -0.67
N ALA A 182 -8.57 -5.07 -1.26
CA ALA A 182 -9.06 -5.85 -2.37
C ALA A 182 -9.27 -5.00 -3.62
N THR A 183 -9.09 -5.60 -4.80
CA THR A 183 -9.53 -5.00 -6.05
C THR A 183 -10.83 -5.62 -6.52
N CYS A 184 -11.72 -4.81 -7.08
CA CYS A 184 -12.95 -5.33 -7.67
C CYS A 184 -12.59 -6.16 -8.90
N LEU A 185 -12.70 -7.49 -8.80
CA LEU A 185 -12.67 -8.35 -9.96
C LEU A 185 -13.95 -8.05 -10.75
N ARG A 186 -13.85 -7.29 -11.84
CA ARG A 186 -15.01 -7.05 -12.71
C ARG A 186 -15.38 -8.37 -13.39
N SER A 187 -16.27 -9.11 -12.72
CA SER A 187 -17.14 -10.15 -13.24
C SER A 187 -16.46 -11.33 -13.94
N THR A 188 -16.09 -12.35 -13.15
CA THR A 188 -16.29 -13.75 -13.59
C THR A 188 -16.73 -14.65 -12.45
N VAL A 189 -17.95 -14.45 -11.93
CA VAL A 189 -18.71 -15.53 -11.30
C VAL A 189 -20.18 -15.34 -11.65
N SER A 190 -20.61 -16.05 -12.71
CA SER A 190 -21.97 -16.56 -12.80
C SER A 190 -22.12 -17.65 -11.75
N ALA A 191 -22.44 -17.26 -10.52
CA ALA A 191 -23.03 -18.13 -9.50
C ALA A 191 -23.72 -17.25 -8.44
N ASN A 192 -25.05 -17.20 -8.52
CA ASN A 192 -25.98 -16.65 -7.54
C ASN A 192 -26.11 -15.11 -7.43
N PRO A 193 -27.14 -14.48 -8.04
CA PRO A 193 -27.37 -13.03 -8.00
C PRO A 193 -27.91 -12.47 -6.67
N ARG A 194 -27.94 -13.24 -5.58
CA ARG A 194 -28.50 -12.80 -4.28
C ARG A 194 -27.49 -12.25 -3.27
N ALA A 195 -26.19 -12.31 -3.53
CA ALA A 195 -25.18 -11.84 -2.59
C ALA A 195 -24.12 -11.02 -3.32
N THR A 196 -24.45 -9.78 -3.70
CA THR A 196 -23.42 -8.81 -4.08
C THR A 196 -23.87 -7.43 -3.64
N ILE A 197 -23.36 -7.00 -2.48
CA ILE A 197 -23.33 -5.58 -2.13
C ILE A 197 -22.26 -4.97 -3.03
N ARG A 198 -22.71 -4.14 -3.98
CA ARG A 198 -21.86 -3.22 -4.72
C ARG A 198 -21.74 -1.94 -3.89
N TRP A 199 -20.50 -1.52 -3.65
CA TRP A 199 -20.16 -0.12 -3.41
C TRP A 199 -19.99 0.57 -4.76
#